data_AF-A0A0A0LZ58-F1
#
_entry.id   AF-A0A0A0LZ58-F1
#
_cell.length_a   1.000
_cell.length_b   1.000
_cell.length_c   1.000
_cell.angle_alpha   90.00
_cell.angle_beta   90.00
_cell.angle_gamma   90.00
#
_symmetry.space_group_name_H-M   'P 1'
#
loop_
_entity.id
_entity.type
_entity.pdbx_description
1 polymer ?
#
loop_
_entity_poly.entity_id
_entity_poly.type
_entity_poly.pdbx_seq_one_letter_code
_entity_poly.pdbx_strand_id
1 'polypeptide(L)'
;MAKVGLISCVLVVFLVFYSGNLNANAAVCCNNNPSLGSCKPGVDDSPQANGKCWRLCTSGCTKGGFCKRVGRNGRHVCHCYC
;
A
#
# COMPACT_ATOMS: atom_id res chain seq x y z
N MET A 1 16.17 17.31 38.09
CA MET A 1 14.95 17.14 37.26
C MET A 1 15.25 17.44 35.77
N ALA A 2 16.26 16.79 35.17
CA ALA A 2 16.72 17.13 33.80
C ALA A 2 16.82 15.94 32.83
N LYS A 3 16.57 14.70 33.32
CA LYS A 3 16.65 13.48 32.50
C LYS A 3 15.29 12.91 32.07
N VAL A 4 14.18 13.39 32.64
CA VAL A 4 12.83 12.88 32.34
C VAL A 4 12.27 13.47 31.03
N GLY A 5 12.65 14.73 30.69
CA GLY A 5 12.17 15.40 29.48
C GLY A 5 12.65 14.76 28.17
N LEU A 6 13.89 14.26 28.13
CA LEU A 6 14.44 13.64 26.92
C LEU A 6 13.85 12.25 26.65
N ILE A 7 13.64 11.46 27.71
CA ILE A 7 13.03 10.12 27.62
C ILE A 7 11.56 10.23 27.18
N SER A 8 10.85 11.25 27.68
CA SER A 8 9.46 11.51 27.32
C SER A 8 9.29 11.80 25.82
N CYS A 9 10.19 12.59 25.22
CA CYS A 9 10.11 12.91 23.79
C CYS A 9 10.39 11.70 22.89
N VAL A 10 11.34 10.84 23.26
CA VAL A 10 11.69 9.65 22.47
C VAL A 10 10.51 8.66 22.41
N LEU A 11 9.81 8.46 23.54
CA LEU A 11 8.64 7.58 23.59
C LEU A 11 7.47 8.10 22.75
N VAL A 12 7.24 9.41 22.74
CA VAL A 12 6.19 10.04 21.93
C VAL A 12 6.51 9.90 20.44
N VAL A 13 7.76 10.14 20.03
CA VAL A 13 8.18 9.96 18.64
C VAL A 13 8.02 8.50 18.19
N PHE A 14 8.47 7.53 18.98
CA PHE A 14 8.28 6.11 18.69
C PHE A 14 6.81 5.71 18.53
N LEU A 15 5.92 6.20 19.40
CA LEU A 15 4.48 5.92 19.33
C LEU A 15 3.82 6.49 18.07
N VAL A 16 4.21 7.69 17.63
CA VAL A 16 3.69 8.32 16.41
C VAL A 16 4.13 7.54 15.16
N PHE A 17 5.40 7.10 15.11
CA PHE A 17 5.90 6.24 14.03
C PHE A 17 5.21 4.86 14.01
N TYR A 18 4.93 4.27 15.18
CA TYR A 18 4.22 2.99 15.25
C TYR A 18 2.76 3.13 14.75
N SER A 19 2.08 4.20 15.15
CA SER A 19 0.68 4.47 14.79
C SER A 19 0.49 4.79 13.30
N GLY A 20 1.45 5.47 12.68
CA GLY A 20 1.40 5.83 11.26
C GLY A 20 1.40 4.61 10.31
N ASN A 21 1.93 3.47 10.76
CA ASN A 21 1.98 2.25 9.96
C ASN A 21 0.66 1.45 9.97
N LEU A 22 -0.20 1.63 10.99
CA LEU A 22 -1.44 0.85 11.12
C LEU A 22 -2.56 1.30 10.15
N ASN A 23 -2.50 2.51 9.61
CA ASN A 23 -3.53 3.04 8.69
C ASN A 23 -3.11 3.11 7.21
N ALA A 24 -1.84 2.88 6.89
CA ALA A 24 -1.36 2.94 5.51
C ALA A 24 -2.00 1.86 4.62
N ASN A 25 -2.35 0.70 5.18
CA ASN A 25 -2.92 -0.42 4.45
C ASN A 25 -4.42 -0.24 4.10
N ALA A 26 -5.20 0.44 4.94
CA ALA A 26 -6.62 0.68 4.67
C ALA A 26 -6.83 1.65 3.48
N ALA A 27 -5.89 2.57 3.27
CA ALA A 27 -5.91 3.50 2.14
C ALA A 27 -5.56 2.86 0.78
N VAL A 28 -4.93 1.68 0.80
CA VAL A 28 -4.49 0.96 -0.40
C VAL A 28 -5.65 0.15 -1.02
N CYS A 29 -6.55 -0.39 -0.19
CA CYS A 29 -7.71 -1.16 -0.65
C CYS A 29 -8.75 -0.26 -1.33
N CYS A 30 -9.51 -0.83 -2.26
CA CYS A 30 -10.51 -0.09 -3.07
C CYS A 30 -9.94 1.10 -3.85
N ASN A 31 -8.63 1.16 -4.09
CA ASN A 31 -7.98 2.35 -4.64
C ASN A 31 -7.05 2.04 -5.81
N ASN A 32 -6.88 3.03 -6.70
CA ASN A 32 -5.87 3.00 -7.74
C ASN A 32 -4.52 3.36 -7.14
N ASN A 33 -3.48 2.60 -7.48
CA ASN A 33 -2.12 2.81 -7.03
C ASN A 33 -1.22 3.19 -8.23
N PRO A 34 -1.37 4.40 -8.80
CA PRO A 34 -0.60 4.83 -9.98
C PRO A 34 0.90 5.02 -9.68
N SER A 35 1.28 5.15 -8.40
CA SER A 35 2.68 5.24 -7.94
C SER A 35 3.51 3.99 -8.26
N LEU A 36 2.89 2.83 -8.43
CA LEU A 36 3.53 1.58 -8.90
C LEU A 36 3.83 1.56 -10.41
N GLY A 37 3.43 2.61 -11.11
CA GLY A 37 3.56 2.73 -12.56
C GLY A 37 2.53 1.90 -13.32
N SER A 38 2.80 1.72 -14.62
CA SER A 38 1.94 0.95 -15.50
C SER A 38 2.03 -0.54 -15.20
N CYS A 39 0.97 -1.32 -15.43
CA CYS A 39 0.98 -2.76 -15.18
C CYS A 39 0.43 -3.57 -16.35
N LYS A 40 0.78 -4.86 -16.43
CA LYS A 40 0.36 -5.80 -17.48
C LYS A 40 -0.64 -6.83 -16.92
N PRO A 41 -1.89 -6.84 -17.42
CA PRO A 41 -2.88 -7.84 -17.04
C PRO A 41 -2.41 -9.28 -17.27
N GLY A 42 -2.74 -10.19 -16.35
CA GLY A 42 -2.33 -11.59 -16.32
C GLY A 42 -0.90 -11.83 -15.82
N VAL A 43 -0.08 -10.80 -15.66
CA VAL A 43 1.31 -10.91 -15.20
C VAL A 43 1.48 -10.19 -13.86
N ASP A 44 1.18 -8.90 -13.83
CA ASP A 44 1.39 -8.06 -12.65
C ASP A 44 0.30 -8.22 -11.58
N ASP A 45 -0.84 -8.77 -11.95
CA ASP A 45 -1.97 -9.09 -11.08
C ASP A 45 -2.14 -10.59 -10.81
N SER A 46 -1.25 -11.43 -11.32
CA SER A 46 -1.32 -12.87 -11.09
C SER A 46 -0.83 -13.23 -9.67
N PRO A 47 -1.63 -13.99 -8.89
CA PRO A 47 -1.19 -14.54 -7.61
C PRO A 47 -0.06 -15.55 -7.75
N GLN A 48 -0.05 -16.31 -8.85
CA GLN A 48 0.93 -17.38 -9.11
C GLN A 48 2.30 -16.80 -9.48
N ALA A 49 2.31 -15.69 -10.21
CA ALA A 49 3.54 -15.00 -10.61
C ALA A 49 4.04 -14.02 -9.54
N ASN A 50 3.35 -13.93 -8.39
CA ASN A 50 3.60 -12.91 -7.37
C ASN A 50 3.70 -11.50 -7.98
N GLY A 51 2.76 -11.19 -8.88
CA GLY A 51 2.76 -9.95 -9.64
C GLY A 51 2.76 -8.72 -8.73
N LYS A 52 3.34 -7.61 -9.19
CA LYS A 52 3.52 -6.42 -8.33
C LYS A 52 2.21 -5.83 -7.79
N CYS A 53 1.12 -5.89 -8.56
CA CYS A 53 -0.20 -5.45 -8.10
C CYS A 53 -0.74 -6.43 -7.05
N TRP A 54 -0.59 -7.73 -7.29
CA TRP A 54 -0.97 -8.75 -6.32
C TRP A 54 -0.23 -8.56 -4.99
N ARG A 55 1.10 -8.49 -5.03
CA ARG A 55 1.97 -8.34 -3.86
C ARG A 55 1.69 -7.09 -3.03
N LEU A 56 1.50 -5.94 -3.69
CA LEU A 56 1.12 -4.71 -3.00
C LEU A 56 -0.21 -4.93 -2.27
N CYS A 57 -1.22 -5.39 -3.00
CA CYS A 57 -2.55 -5.43 -2.44
C CYS A 57 -2.68 -6.47 -1.34
N THR A 58 -2.01 -7.62 -1.43
CA THR A 58 -2.04 -8.63 -0.35
C THR A 58 -1.38 -8.19 0.95
N SER A 59 -0.61 -7.09 0.97
CA SER A 59 -0.01 -6.58 2.21
C SER A 59 -1.03 -5.94 3.16
N GLY A 60 -2.20 -5.54 2.63
CA GLY A 60 -3.25 -4.84 3.38
C GLY A 60 -4.69 -5.23 3.00
N CYS A 61 -4.87 -5.85 1.84
CA CYS A 61 -6.15 -6.26 1.25
C CYS A 61 -6.10 -7.76 0.95
N THR A 62 -6.83 -8.55 1.73
CA THR A 62 -6.83 -10.04 1.65
C THR A 62 -7.21 -10.59 0.28
N LYS A 63 -7.91 -9.81 -0.55
CA LYS A 63 -8.34 -10.20 -1.90
C LYS A 63 -7.30 -9.92 -2.99
N GLY A 64 -6.18 -9.26 -2.67
CA GLY A 64 -5.18 -8.86 -3.66
C GLY A 64 -5.66 -7.72 -4.56
N GLY A 65 -5.21 -7.69 -5.82
CA GLY A 65 -5.53 -6.61 -6.75
C GLY A 65 -5.32 -6.98 -8.21
N PHE A 66 -5.77 -6.11 -9.11
CA PHE A 66 -5.79 -6.33 -10.55
C PHE A 66 -5.27 -5.14 -11.36
N CYS A 67 -4.92 -5.38 -12.61
CA CYS A 67 -4.57 -4.32 -13.55
C CYS A 67 -5.81 -3.64 -14.12
N LYS A 68 -6.16 -2.46 -13.58
CA LYS A 68 -7.30 -1.68 -14.03
C LYS A 68 -6.92 -0.72 -15.16
N ARG A 69 -7.67 -0.76 -16.25
CA ARG A 69 -7.55 0.23 -17.34
C ARG A 69 -8.06 1.59 -16.86
N VAL A 70 -7.25 2.63 -16.99
CA VAL A 70 -7.55 4.01 -16.60
C VAL A 70 -7.32 4.96 -17.78
N GLY A 71 -8.26 5.90 -17.95
CA GLY A 71 -8.23 6.90 -19.01
C GLY A 71 -8.48 6.35 -20.42
N ARG A 72 -8.55 7.27 -21.40
CA ARG A 72 -8.80 6.92 -22.82
C ARG A 72 -7.57 6.30 -23.51
N ASN A 73 -6.38 6.57 -22.99
CA ASN A 73 -5.11 6.13 -23.57
C ASN A 73 -4.80 4.64 -23.32
N GLY A 74 -5.70 3.92 -22.63
CA GLY A 74 -5.54 2.49 -22.37
C GLY A 74 -4.42 2.13 -21.39
N ARG A 75 -3.96 3.08 -20.58
CA ARG A 75 -2.98 2.81 -19.53
C ARG A 75 -3.61 1.92 -18.46
N HIS A 76 -2.86 0.95 -17.96
CA HIS A 76 -3.29 0.10 -16.85
C HIS A 76 -2.50 0.47 -15.60
N VAL A 77 -3.19 0.54 -14.46
CA VAL A 77 -2.60 0.77 -13.14
C VAL A 77 -3.09 -0.31 -12.17
N CYS A 78 -2.31 -0.58 -11.13
CA CYS A 78 -2.75 -1.50 -10.09
C CYS A 78 -3.95 -0.93 -9.35
N HIS A 79 -4.99 -1.75 -9.16
CA HIS A 79 -6.14 -1.43 -8.32
C HIS A 79 -6.32 -2.57 -7.31
N CYS A 80 -6.35 -2.25 -6.02
CA CYS A 80 -6.59 -3.26 -5.00
C CYS A 80 -8.07 -3.49 -4.81
N TYR A 81 -8.47 -4.75 -4.65
CA TYR A 81 -9.85 -5.09 -4.39
C TYR A 81 -10.34 -4.50 -3.06
N CYS A 82 -11.65 -4.26 -3.00
CA CYS A 82 -12.44 -4.24 -1.78
C CYS A 82 -12.76 -5.69 -1.39
#